data_AF-A0A929ZBS1-F1
#
_entry.id   AF-A0A929ZBS1-F1
#
_cell.length_a   1.000
_cell.length_b   1.000
_cell.length_c   1.000
_cell.angle_alpha   90.00
_cell.angle_beta   90.00
_cell.angle_gamma   90.00
#
_symmetry.space_group_name_H-M   'P 1'
#
loop_
_entity.id
_entity.type
_entity.pdbx_description
1 polymer ?
#
loop_
_entity_poly.entity_id
_entity_poly.type
_entity_poly.pdbx_seq_one_letter_code
_entity_poly.pdbx_strand_id
1 'polypeptide(L)'
;MVTVLSSIKDYLAVNDTDVYDQEILMLVHSALSSLDQIGKVTIPSEITNSTTWESICQDSKLRPFVKNYVFCKVRLIFDPPSSSIVADAINKSITESEWRFYYGSEVK
;
A
#
# COMPACT_ATOMS: atom_id res chain seq x y z
N MET A 1 -4.85 17.19 -5.18
CA MET A 1 -5.04 16.06 -4.23
C MET A 1 -3.94 15.06 -4.49
N VAL A 2 -3.33 14.49 -3.45
CA VAL A 2 -2.26 13.50 -3.64
C VAL A 2 -2.90 12.16 -3.98
N THR A 3 -2.55 11.58 -5.12
CA THR A 3 -3.08 10.29 -5.55
C THR A 3 -2.22 9.16 -4.98
N VAL A 4 -2.78 7.96 -4.96
CA VAL A 4 -2.05 6.76 -4.51
C VAL A 4 -0.82 6.54 -5.39
N LEU A 5 -1.01 6.66 -6.71
CA LEU A 5 0.06 6.52 -7.69
C LEU A 5 1.17 7.55 -7.49
N SER A 6 0.83 8.84 -7.35
CA SER A 6 1.86 9.88 -7.16
C SER A 6 2.65 9.65 -5.87
N SER A 7 1.97 9.24 -4.79
CA SER A 7 2.62 8.96 -3.51
C SER A 7 3.64 7.83 -3.60
N ILE A 8 3.35 6.81 -4.40
CA ILE A 8 4.22 5.63 -4.56
C ILE A 8 5.36 5.93 -5.53
N LYS A 9 5.10 6.68 -6.61
CA LYS A 9 6.15 7.14 -7.52
C LYS A 9 7.18 8.00 -6.78
N ASP A 10 6.73 8.89 -5.89
CA ASP A 10 7.61 9.70 -5.04
C ASP A 10 8.44 8.82 -4.09
N TYR A 11 7.84 7.78 -3.53
CA TYR A 11 8.54 6.86 -2.62
C TYR A 11 9.59 5.99 -3.33
N LEU A 12 9.30 5.56 -4.56
CA LEU A 12 10.19 4.74 -5.39
C LEU A 12 11.19 5.59 -6.21
N ALA A 13 11.10 6.92 -6.14
CA ALA A 13 11.88 7.85 -6.95
C ALA A 13 11.79 7.61 -8.48
N VAL A 14 10.59 7.25 -8.95
CA VAL A 14 10.27 7.01 -10.39
C VAL A 14 9.24 8.01 -10.93
N ASN A 15 9.19 9.20 -10.32
CA ASN A 15 8.26 10.28 -10.63
C ASN A 15 8.41 10.87 -12.04
N ASP A 16 9.56 10.68 -12.69
CA ASP A 16 9.85 11.27 -14.01
C ASP A 16 9.38 10.42 -15.21
N THR A 17 8.81 9.24 -14.98
CA THR A 17 8.38 8.32 -16.05
C THR A 17 7.03 7.70 -15.76
N ASP A 18 6.20 7.53 -16.79
CA ASP A 18 4.89 6.87 -16.69
C ASP A 18 4.92 5.40 -17.13
N VAL A 19 6.11 4.90 -17.48
CA VAL A 19 6.32 3.52 -17.97
C VAL A 19 5.87 2.47 -16.96
N TYR A 20 6.02 2.77 -15.67
CA TYR A 20 5.70 1.85 -14.57
C TYR A 20 4.31 2.06 -13.97
N ASP A 21 3.54 3.04 -14.45
CA ASP A 21 2.29 3.43 -13.79
C ASP A 21 1.29 2.28 -13.72
N GLN A 22 1.15 1.54 -14.81
CA GLN A 22 0.25 0.39 -14.87
C GLN A 22 0.70 -0.76 -13.95
N GLU A 23 2.00 -1.01 -13.88
CA GLU A 23 2.58 -2.04 -13.01
C GLU A 23 2.41 -1.66 -11.53
N ILE A 24 2.72 -0.41 -11.18
CA ILE A 24 2.54 0.12 -9.83
C ILE A 24 1.06 0.04 -9.42
N LEU A 25 0.14 0.46 -10.28
CA LEU A 25 -1.30 0.37 -10.01
C LEU A 25 -1.75 -1.08 -9.76
N MET A 26 -1.24 -2.04 -10.55
CA MET A 26 -1.52 -3.46 -10.35
C MET A 26 -1.00 -3.97 -9.00
N LEU A 27 0.23 -3.63 -8.64
CA LEU A 27 0.84 -4.03 -7.35
C LEU A 27 0.08 -3.44 -6.16
N VAL A 28 -0.34 -2.17 -6.27
CA VAL A 28 -1.17 -1.49 -5.28
C VAL A 28 -2.50 -2.20 -5.10
N HIS A 29 -3.16 -2.54 -6.20
CA HIS A 29 -4.43 -3.25 -6.17
C HIS A 29 -4.28 -4.61 -5.48
N SER A 30 -3.26 -5.38 -5.83
CA SER A 30 -2.96 -6.67 -5.20
C SER A 30 -2.70 -6.53 -3.69
N ALA A 31 -1.93 -5.52 -3.30
CA ALA A 31 -1.68 -5.23 -1.88
C ALA A 31 -2.99 -4.92 -1.14
N LEU A 32 -3.80 -4.01 -1.67
CA LEU A 32 -5.07 -3.63 -1.04
C LEU A 32 -6.04 -4.80 -0.97
N SER A 33 -6.17 -5.60 -2.03
CA SER A 33 -7.00 -6.82 -2.01
C SER A 33 -6.58 -7.80 -0.90
N SER A 34 -5.30 -7.85 -0.55
CA SER A 34 -4.84 -8.64 0.60
C SER A 34 -5.30 -8.04 1.95
N LEU A 35 -5.30 -6.70 2.08
CA LEU A 35 -5.82 -6.01 3.26
C LEU A 35 -7.36 -6.16 3.40
N ASP A 36 -8.10 -6.19 2.29
CA ASP A 36 -9.55 -6.44 2.28
C ASP A 36 -9.90 -7.80 2.89
N GLN A 37 -9.07 -8.81 2.63
CA GLN A 37 -9.25 -10.15 3.20
C GLN A 37 -9.00 -10.17 4.71
N ILE A 38 -8.13 -9.29 5.21
CA ILE A 38 -7.75 -9.21 6.61
C ILE A 38 -8.75 -8.36 7.42
N GLY A 39 -9.35 -7.33 6.84
CA GLY A 39 -10.26 -6.42 7.55
C GLY A 39 -11.38 -5.87 6.68
N LYS A 40 -12.48 -5.41 7.29
CA LYS A 40 -13.68 -4.90 6.61
C LYS A 40 -13.50 -3.52 5.98
N VAL A 41 -12.56 -3.35 5.06
CA VAL A 41 -12.39 -2.11 4.31
C VAL A 41 -12.95 -2.28 2.92
N THR A 42 -13.99 -1.54 2.58
CA THR A 42 -14.52 -1.50 1.21
C THR A 42 -13.48 -0.85 0.29
N ILE A 43 -12.65 -1.68 -0.35
CA ILE A 43 -11.72 -1.24 -1.38
C ILE A 43 -12.48 -1.06 -2.69
N PRO A 44 -12.26 0.04 -3.43
CA PRO A 44 -12.88 0.24 -4.73
C PRO A 44 -12.48 -0.88 -5.70
N SER A 45 -13.43 -1.35 -6.50
CA SER A 45 -13.26 -2.46 -7.45
C SER A 45 -12.19 -2.21 -8.52
N GLU A 46 -11.80 -0.95 -8.73
CA GLU A 46 -10.75 -0.57 -9.66
C GLU A 46 -9.93 0.59 -9.06
N ILE A 47 -8.60 0.48 -9.14
CA ILE A 47 -7.67 1.53 -8.71
C ILE A 47 -7.10 2.18 -9.95
N THR A 48 -7.44 3.45 -10.12
CA THR A 48 -7.04 4.30 -11.23
C THR A 48 -6.03 5.36 -10.77
N ASN A 49 -5.44 6.07 -11.73
CA ASN A 49 -4.55 7.20 -11.49
C ASN A 49 -5.17 8.35 -10.66
N SER A 50 -6.50 8.47 -10.64
CA SER A 50 -7.23 9.47 -9.85
C SER A 50 -7.61 9.00 -8.44
N THR A 51 -7.31 7.74 -8.09
CA THR A 51 -7.67 7.17 -6.80
C THR A 51 -6.88 7.83 -5.67
N THR A 52 -7.59 8.23 -4.61
CA THR A 52 -6.99 8.87 -3.44
C THR A 52 -6.96 7.90 -2.25
N TRP A 53 -6.15 8.24 -1.25
CA TRP A 53 -6.07 7.44 -0.03
C TRP A 53 -7.37 7.52 0.80
N GLU A 54 -8.08 8.64 0.70
CA GLU A 54 -9.38 8.86 1.34
C GLU A 54 -10.46 7.94 0.76
N SER A 55 -10.44 7.67 -0.54
CA SER A 55 -11.41 6.76 -1.17
C SER A 55 -11.17 5.29 -0.80
N ILE A 56 -9.92 4.93 -0.45
CA ILE A 56 -9.56 3.58 -0.03
C ILE A 56 -9.90 3.36 1.45
N CYS A 57 -9.56 4.32 2.31
CA CYS A 57 -9.78 4.20 3.74
C CYS A 57 -10.29 5.53 4.29
N GLN A 58 -11.56 5.55 4.66
CA GLN A 58 -12.20 6.74 5.24
C GLN A 58 -11.68 7.03 6.65
N ASP A 59 -11.26 6.00 7.40
CA ASP A 59 -10.73 6.18 8.74
C ASP A 59 -9.31 6.76 8.70
N SER A 60 -9.21 8.02 9.14
CA SER A 60 -7.93 8.73 9.33
C SER A 60 -6.92 8.00 10.21
N LYS A 61 -7.37 7.21 11.20
CA LYS A 61 -6.49 6.47 12.12
C LYS A 61 -5.86 5.25 11.45
N LEU A 62 -6.58 4.62 10.51
CA LEU A 62 -6.12 3.42 9.82
C LEU A 62 -5.32 3.74 8.54
N ARG A 63 -5.58 4.89 7.91
CA ARG A 63 -4.87 5.35 6.70
C ARG A 63 -3.34 5.24 6.75
N PRO A 64 -2.65 5.62 7.84
CA PRO A 64 -1.19 5.48 7.92
C PRO A 64 -0.71 4.03 7.81
N PHE A 65 -1.45 3.07 8.40
CA PHE A 65 -1.10 1.66 8.35
C PHE A 65 -1.34 1.07 6.96
N VAL A 66 -2.46 1.43 6.32
CA VAL A 66 -2.74 1.04 4.93
C VAL A 66 -1.65 1.57 4.00
N LYS A 67 -1.28 2.84 4.12
CA LYS A 67 -0.18 3.45 3.36
C LYS A 67 1.12 2.67 3.55
N ASN A 68 1.54 2.46 4.80
CA ASN A 68 2.79 1.78 5.10
C ASN A 68 2.83 0.35 4.54
N TYR A 69 1.72 -0.38 4.67
CA TYR A 69 1.57 -1.71 4.12
C TYR A 69 1.74 -1.72 2.60
N VAL A 70 1.01 -0.85 1.89
CA VAL A 70 1.07 -0.76 0.42
C VAL A 70 2.48 -0.38 -0.04
N PHE A 71 3.11 0.62 0.59
CA PHE A 71 4.48 1.02 0.26
C PHE A 71 5.48 -0.13 0.41
N CYS A 72 5.45 -0.84 1.53
CA CYS A 72 6.37 -1.94 1.80
C CYS A 72 6.15 -3.12 0.82
N LYS A 73 4.89 -3.49 0.53
CA LYS A 73 4.56 -4.54 -0.43
C LYS A 73 5.00 -4.19 -1.86
N VAL A 74 4.68 -2.98 -2.31
CA VAL A 74 5.06 -2.54 -3.66
C VAL A 74 6.58 -2.50 -3.78
N ARG A 75 7.28 -1.92 -2.80
CA ARG A 75 8.75 -1.88 -2.79
C ARG A 75 9.36 -3.28 -2.86
N LEU A 76 8.86 -4.23 -2.08
CA LEU A 76 9.44 -5.57 -2.02
C LEU A 76 9.35 -6.32 -3.36
N ILE A 77 8.31 -6.06 -4.16
CA ILE A 77 8.10 -6.70 -5.46
C ILE A 77 8.79 -5.91 -6.58
N PHE A 78 8.69 -4.58 -6.57
CA PHE A 78 9.20 -3.71 -7.63
C PHE A 78 10.71 -3.48 -7.54
N ASP A 79 11.23 -3.23 -6.34
CA ASP A 79 12.65 -3.00 -6.06
C ASP A 79 13.12 -3.92 -4.91
N PRO A 80 13.23 -5.23 -5.17
CA PRO A 80 13.57 -6.21 -4.14
C PRO A 80 14.97 -5.92 -3.58
N PRO A 81 15.13 -5.79 -2.25
CA PRO A 81 16.43 -5.56 -1.65
C PRO A 81 17.33 -6.79 -1.87
N SER A 82 18.58 -6.54 -2.25
CA SER A 82 19.61 -7.59 -2.38
C SER A 82 20.04 -8.17 -1.02
N SER A 83 19.79 -7.46 0.08
CA SER A 83 20.07 -7.91 1.43
C SER A 83 18.87 -8.63 2.04
N SER A 84 19.08 -9.90 2.42
CA SER A 84 18.07 -10.70 3.13
C SER A 84 17.66 -10.10 4.48
N ILE A 85 18.58 -9.39 5.16
CA ILE A 85 18.30 -8.69 6.42
C ILE A 85 17.30 -7.56 6.20
N VAL A 86 17.46 -6.80 5.11
CA VAL A 86 16.56 -5.71 4.75
C VAL A 86 15.20 -6.25 4.31
N ALA A 87 15.19 -7.34 3.54
CA ALA A 87 13.95 -8.04 3.17
C ALA A 87 13.16 -8.49 4.40
N ASP A 88 13.83 -9.10 5.38
CA ASP A 88 13.21 -9.55 6.63
C ASP A 88 12.68 -8.39 7.48
N ALA A 89 13.41 -7.28 7.54
CA ALA A 89 12.95 -6.06 8.22
C ALA A 89 11.69 -5.49 7.56
N ILE A 90 11.64 -5.42 6.23
CA ILE A 90 10.45 -4.95 5.50
C ILE A 90 9.28 -5.90 5.73
N ASN A 91 9.49 -7.22 5.67
CA ASN A 91 8.44 -8.20 5.95
C ASN A 91 7.87 -8.06 7.37
N LYS A 92 8.72 -7.82 8.38
CA LYS A 92 8.27 -7.53 9.75
C LYS A 92 7.43 -6.26 9.82
N SER A 93 7.81 -5.19 9.11
CA SER A 93 7.01 -3.96 9.03
C SER A 93 5.67 -4.16 8.32
N ILE A 94 5.61 -5.04 7.32
CA ILE A 94 4.36 -5.44 6.66
C ILE A 94 3.45 -6.13 7.68
N THR A 95 3.95 -7.16 8.36
CA THR A 95 3.19 -7.92 9.37
C THR A 95 2.70 -7.00 10.50
N GLU A 96 3.52 -6.10 11.00
CA GLU A 96 3.10 -5.14 12.03
C GLU A 96 1.96 -4.23 11.53
N SER A 97 2.02 -3.78 10.28
CA SER A 97 0.98 -2.94 9.68
C SER A 97 -0.33 -3.71 9.52
N GLU A 98 -0.28 -4.98 9.12
CA GLU A 98 -1.44 -5.88 9.04
C GLU A 98 -2.09 -6.05 10.42
N TRP A 99 -1.29 -6.33 11.46
CA TRP A 99 -1.80 -6.49 12.82
C TRP A 99 -2.44 -5.22 13.37
N ARG A 100 -1.79 -4.06 13.18
CA ARG A 100 -2.32 -2.76 13.62
C ARG A 100 -3.61 -2.42 12.90
N PHE A 101 -3.69 -2.73 11.61
CA PHE A 101 -4.89 -2.56 10.81
C PHE A 101 -6.02 -3.48 11.28
N TYR A 102 -5.74 -4.77 11.46
CA TYR A 102 -6.69 -5.77 11.94
C TYR A 102 -7.28 -5.35 13.28
N TYR A 103 -6.45 -5.09 14.28
CA TYR A 103 -6.89 -4.69 15.62
C TYR A 103 -7.66 -3.37 15.59
N GLY A 104 -7.16 -2.37 14.84
CA GLY A 104 -7.83 -1.10 14.67
C GLY A 104 -9.19 -1.19 13.96
N SER A 105 -9.41 -2.23 13.15
CA SER A 105 -10.69 -2.48 12.48
C SER A 105 -11.74 -3.17 13.35
N GLU A 106 -11.32 -3.88 14.40
CA GLU A 106 -12.23 -4.55 15.35
C GLU A 106 -12.77 -3.60 16.43
N VAL A 107 -11.99 -2.59 16.82
CA VAL A 107 -12.38 -1.61 17.83
C VAL A 107 -13.24 -0.51 17.18
N LYS A 108 -14.57 -0.71 17.19
CA LYS A 108 -15.55 0.34 16.84
C LYS A 108 -15.87 1.25 18.02
#